data_AF-A0A820DME3-F1
#
_entry.id   AF-A0A820DME3-F1
#
_cell.length_a   1.000
_cell.length_b   1.000
_cell.length_c   1.000
_cell.angle_alpha   90.00
_cell.angle_beta   90.00
_cell.angle_gamma   90.00
#
_symmetry.space_group_name_H-M   'P 1'
#
loop_
_entity.id
_entity.type
_entity.pdbx_description
1 polymer ?
#
loop_
_entity_poly.entity_id
_entity_poly.type
_entity_poly.pdbx_seq_one_letter_code
_entity_poly.pdbx_strand_id
1 'polypeptide(L)'
;MSQSCSIEKCTRTSRGLCDCCQQNLCLQHLNEHNTLLVSLLNPLADELNALGVRLETLNIEKVIGNSRQKLEQWRQDCHKKIDCFFGQKCQELDQLIQE
;
A
#
# COMPACT_ATOMS: atom_id res chain seq x y z
N MET A 1 -26.77 -41.92 -13.00
CA MET A 1 -27.63 -41.12 -13.89
C MET A 1 -26.81 -39.96 -14.41
N SER A 2 -26.76 -39.77 -15.73
CA SER A 2 -25.94 -38.72 -16.36
C SER A 2 -26.60 -37.36 -16.14
N GLN A 3 -25.96 -36.44 -15.41
CA GLN A 3 -26.50 -35.10 -15.19
C GLN A 3 -26.35 -34.25 -16.46
N SER A 4 -27.34 -33.42 -16.75
CA SER A 4 -27.29 -32.46 -17.85
C SER A 4 -26.44 -31.24 -17.48
N CYS A 5 -25.92 -30.53 -18.48
CA CYS A 5 -25.30 -29.23 -18.25
C CYS A 5 -26.33 -28.25 -17.66
N SER A 6 -25.92 -27.48 -16.66
CA SER A 6 -26.75 -26.48 -15.97
C SER A 6 -27.00 -25.20 -16.78
N ILE A 7 -26.32 -25.01 -17.91
CA ILE A 7 -26.51 -23.84 -18.79
C ILE A 7 -27.80 -24.01 -19.59
N GLU A 8 -28.66 -22.99 -19.54
CA GLU A 8 -29.91 -22.96 -20.30
C GLU A 8 -29.65 -23.19 -21.80
N LYS A 9 -30.50 -24.00 -22.43
CA LYS A 9 -30.39 -24.41 -23.85
C LYS A 9 -29.22 -25.36 -24.17
N CYS A 10 -28.44 -25.80 -23.19
CA CYS A 10 -27.42 -26.83 -23.40
C CYS A 10 -28.02 -28.23 -23.24
N THR A 11 -28.02 -29.03 -24.32
CA THR A 11 -28.47 -30.43 -24.30
C THR A 11 -27.36 -31.42 -23.96
N ARG A 12 -26.13 -30.95 -23.75
CA ARG A 12 -24.97 -31.82 -23.51
C ARG A 12 -24.96 -32.35 -22.08
N THR A 13 -24.45 -33.56 -21.93
CA THR A 13 -24.19 -34.16 -20.61
C THR A 13 -23.08 -33.39 -19.90
N SER A 14 -23.26 -33.16 -18.60
CA SER A 14 -22.22 -32.63 -17.75
C SER A 14 -21.01 -33.57 -17.72
N ARG A 15 -19.82 -32.98 -17.70
CA ARG A 15 -18.54 -33.68 -17.60
C ARG A 15 -17.74 -33.29 -16.35
N GLY A 16 -18.19 -32.27 -15.62
CA GLY A 16 -17.58 -31.82 -14.38
C GLY A 16 -18.47 -30.86 -13.61
N LEU A 17 -18.26 -30.80 -12.30
CA LEU A 17 -18.86 -29.84 -11.38
C LEU A 17 -17.87 -28.69 -11.20
N CYS A 18 -18.35 -27.44 -11.28
CA CYS A 18 -17.57 -26.30 -10.83
C CYS A 18 -17.75 -26.14 -9.32
N ASP A 19 -16.68 -26.26 -8.54
CA ASP A 19 -16.74 -26.13 -7.07
C ASP A 19 -17.07 -24.71 -6.59
N CYS A 20 -16.73 -23.69 -7.38
CA CYS A 20 -17.02 -22.29 -7.05
C CYS A 20 -18.53 -21.99 -7.16
N CYS A 21 -19.17 -22.46 -8.22
CA CYS A 21 -20.55 -22.11 -8.54
C CYS A 21 -21.54 -23.25 -8.24
N GLN A 22 -21.05 -24.44 -7.89
CA GLN A 22 -21.82 -25.67 -7.68
C GLN A 22 -22.69 -26.04 -8.90
N GLN A 23 -22.20 -25.74 -10.10
CA GLN A 23 -22.89 -26.00 -11.37
C GLN A 23 -22.27 -27.16 -12.14
N ASN A 24 -23.13 -28.05 -12.66
CA ASN A 24 -22.71 -29.17 -13.49
C ASN A 24 -22.55 -28.70 -14.92
N LEU A 25 -21.33 -28.65 -15.44
CA LEU A 25 -21.02 -28.09 -16.76
C LEU A 25 -20.55 -29.17 -17.73
N CYS A 26 -20.92 -29.03 -19.00
CA CYS A 26 -20.28 -29.81 -20.06
C CYS A 26 -18.87 -29.26 -20.32
N LEU A 27 -18.02 -30.04 -21.01
CA LEU A 27 -16.61 -29.67 -21.23
C LEU A 27 -16.45 -28.28 -21.88
N GLN A 28 -17.30 -27.93 -22.84
CA GLN A 28 -17.25 -26.61 -23.50
C GLN A 28 -17.54 -25.48 -22.51
N HIS A 29 -18.68 -25.55 -21.80
CA HIS A 29 -19.05 -24.51 -20.85
C HIS A 29 -18.10 -24.45 -19.65
N LEU A 30 -17.47 -25.56 -19.27
CA LEU A 30 -16.43 -25.55 -18.24
C LEU A 30 -15.18 -24.79 -18.71
N ASN A 31 -14.76 -24.97 -19.97
CA ASN A 31 -13.65 -24.23 -20.55
C ASN A 31 -13.96 -22.73 -20.72
N GLU A 32 -15.16 -22.39 -21.19
CA GLU A 32 -15.62 -21.00 -21.30
C GLU A 32 -15.69 -20.35 -19.92
N HIS A 33 -16.26 -21.05 -18.93
CA HIS A 33 -16.33 -20.60 -17.55
C HIS A 33 -14.94 -20.35 -16.95
N ASN A 34 -14.00 -21.29 -17.16
CA ASN A 34 -12.61 -21.11 -16.73
C ASN A 34 -11.94 -19.93 -17.43
N THR A 35 -12.20 -19.73 -18.72
CA THR A 35 -11.65 -18.61 -19.49
C THR A 35 -12.15 -17.27 -18.93
N LEU A 36 -13.45 -17.17 -18.63
CA LEU A 36 -14.05 -15.99 -18.00
C LEU A 36 -13.44 -15.73 -16.61
N LEU A 37 -13.31 -16.78 -15.78
CA LEU A 37 -12.68 -16.66 -14.47
C LEU A 37 -11.24 -16.14 -14.58
N VAL A 38 -10.42 -16.73 -15.44
CA VAL A 38 -9.04 -16.29 -15.65
C VAL A 38 -9.00 -14.84 -16.15
N SER A 39 -9.91 -14.44 -17.04
CA SER A 39 -9.99 -13.06 -17.55
C SER A 39 -10.32 -12.02 -16.49
N LEU A 40 -10.97 -12.42 -15.39
CA LEU A 40 -11.31 -11.55 -14.26
C LEU A 40 -10.25 -11.59 -13.15
N LEU A 41 -9.71 -12.78 -12.87
CA LEU A 41 -8.75 -12.98 -11.79
C LEU A 41 -7.38 -12.39 -12.10
N ASN A 42 -6.93 -12.45 -13.35
CA ASN A 42 -5.61 -11.91 -13.71
C ASN A 42 -5.56 -10.38 -13.53
N PRO A 43 -6.50 -9.57 -14.05
CA PRO A 43 -6.51 -8.13 -13.79
C PRO A 43 -6.64 -7.79 -12.30
N LEU A 44 -7.44 -8.55 -11.56
CA LEU A 44 -7.58 -8.34 -10.11
C LEU A 44 -6.26 -8.60 -9.37
N ALA A 45 -5.52 -9.63 -9.75
CA ALA A 45 -4.20 -9.91 -9.21
C ALA A 45 -3.21 -8.78 -9.55
N ASP A 46 -3.24 -8.27 -10.78
CA ASP A 46 -2.42 -7.14 -11.21
C ASP A 46 -2.75 -5.87 -10.41
N GLU A 47 -4.03 -5.58 -10.18
CA GLU A 47 -4.47 -4.45 -9.34
C GLU A 47 -4.02 -4.61 -7.89
N LEU A 48 -4.15 -5.80 -7.31
CA LEU A 48 -3.67 -6.08 -5.95
C LEU A 48 -2.16 -5.92 -5.83
N ASN A 49 -1.40 -6.40 -6.81
CA ASN A 49 0.04 -6.22 -6.86
C ASN A 49 0.42 -4.74 -6.98
N ALA A 50 -0.27 -3.99 -7.84
CA ALA A 50 -0.05 -2.55 -7.98
C ALA A 50 -0.37 -1.79 -6.68
N LEU A 51 -1.43 -2.18 -5.96
CA LEU A 51 -1.76 -1.64 -4.65
C LEU A 51 -0.69 -1.99 -3.60
N GLY A 52 -0.17 -3.21 -3.61
CA GLY A 52 0.92 -3.66 -2.75
C GLY A 52 2.18 -2.81 -2.94
N VAL A 53 2.62 -2.62 -4.20
CA VAL A 53 3.75 -1.75 -4.53
C VAL A 53 3.48 -0.31 -4.07
N ARG A 54 2.26 0.21 -4.26
CA ARG A 54 1.91 1.56 -3.79
C ARG A 54 1.99 1.69 -2.27
N LEU A 55 1.56 0.66 -1.52
CA LEU A 55 1.68 0.61 -0.07
C LEU A 55 3.13 0.54 0.38
N GLU A 56 4.00 -0.22 -0.29
CA GLU A 56 5.44 -0.22 -0.03
C GLU A 56 6.07 1.15 -0.32
N THR A 57 5.63 1.84 -1.37
CA THR A 57 6.11 3.19 -1.69
C THR A 57 5.56 4.29 -0.79
N LEU A 58 4.50 4.04 -0.02
CA LEU A 58 4.09 4.87 1.11
C LEU A 58 5.14 4.72 2.20
N ASN A 59 6.29 5.33 1.96
CA ASN A 59 7.49 5.26 2.78
C ASN A 59 7.31 6.15 4.00
N ILE A 60 6.39 5.73 4.87
CA ILE A 60 6.05 6.37 6.14
C ILE A 60 7.31 6.51 6.98
N GLU A 61 8.22 5.54 6.93
CA GLU A 61 9.52 5.61 7.60
C GLU A 61 10.37 6.77 7.10
N LYS A 62 10.43 7.01 5.78
CA LYS A 62 11.13 8.16 5.20
C LYS A 62 10.47 9.48 5.57
N VAL A 63 9.14 9.55 5.60
CA VAL A 63 8.41 10.77 6.02
C VAL A 63 8.66 11.08 7.50
N ILE A 64 8.59 10.06 8.37
CA ILE A 64 8.86 10.18 9.80
C ILE A 64 10.33 10.53 10.02
N GLY A 65 11.25 9.87 9.31
CA GLY A 65 12.70 10.12 9.37
C GLY A 65 13.04 11.56 9.00
N ASN A 66 12.52 12.05 7.87
CA ASN A 66 12.69 13.44 7.44
C ASN A 66 12.12 14.43 8.47
N SER A 67 10.96 14.13 9.03
CA SER A 67 10.33 14.97 10.06
C SER A 67 11.18 15.04 11.33
N ARG A 68 11.70 13.89 11.78
CA ARG A 68 12.61 13.82 12.94
C ARG A 68 13.90 14.59 12.70
N GLN A 69 14.49 14.49 11.50
CA GLN A 69 15.69 15.24 11.16
C GLN A 69 15.45 16.76 11.19
N LYS A 70 14.31 17.23 10.67
CA LYS A 70 13.94 18.65 10.73
C LYS A 70 13.73 19.14 12.17
N LEU A 71 13.12 18.32 13.02
CA LEU A 71 12.95 18.64 14.44
C LEU A 71 14.28 18.72 15.19
N GLU A 72 15.22 17.81 14.91
CA GLU A 72 16.55 17.84 15.51
C GLU A 72 17.35 19.05 15.03
N GLN A 73 17.27 19.39 13.74
CA GLN A 73 17.88 20.62 13.21
C GLN A 73 17.32 21.87 13.90
N TRP A 74 15.98 21.96 14.02
CA TRP A 74 15.33 23.07 14.70
C TRP A 74 15.79 23.20 16.15
N ARG A 75 15.90 22.08 16.88
CA ARG A 75 16.41 22.05 18.26
C ARG A 75 17.83 22.59 18.35
N GLN A 76 18.73 22.13 17.46
CA GLN A 76 20.11 22.59 17.43
C GLN A 76 20.22 24.08 17.12
N ASP A 77 19.42 24.58 16.19
CA ASP A 77 19.40 25.99 15.82
C ASP A 77 18.89 26.87 16.98
N CYS A 78 17.88 26.39 17.72
CA CYS A 78 17.41 27.07 18.92
C CYS A 78 18.49 27.14 20.00
N HIS A 79 19.19 26.03 20.30
CA HIS A 79 20.28 26.04 21.28
C HIS A 79 21.37 27.03 20.89
N LYS A 80 21.83 27.01 19.62
CA LYS A 80 22.84 27.96 19.12
C LYS A 80 22.43 29.42 19.30
N LYS A 81 21.16 29.74 19.06
CA LYS A 81 20.64 31.10 19.24
C LYS A 81 20.64 31.51 20.71
N ILE A 82 20.25 30.59 21.61
CA ILE A 82 20.27 30.83 23.05
C ILE A 82 21.70 31.07 23.52
N ASP A 83 22.64 30.20 23.12
CA ASP A 83 24.04 30.32 23.52
C ASP A 83 24.68 31.62 23.02
N CYS A 84 24.39 32.00 21.77
CA CYS A 84 24.85 33.25 21.18
C CYS A 84 24.31 34.47 21.95
N PHE A 85 23.00 34.49 22.23
CA PHE A 85 22.37 35.58 22.98
C PHE A 85 22.91 35.67 24.41
N PHE A 86 23.08 34.53 25.07
CA PHE A 86 23.67 34.47 26.41
C PHE A 86 25.09 35.05 26.42
N GLY A 87 25.95 34.63 25.48
CA GLY A 87 27.31 35.14 25.36
C GLY A 87 27.35 36.65 25.11
N GLN A 88 26.47 37.17 24.24
CA GLN A 88 26.33 38.61 24.00
C GLN A 88 25.97 39.36 25.28
N LYS A 89 25.00 38.86 26.06
CA LYS A 89 24.59 39.50 27.31
C LYS A 89 25.66 39.45 28.40
N CYS A 90 26.43 38.38 28.50
CA CYS A 90 27.58 38.34 29.38
C CYS A 90 28.61 39.41 29.00
N GLN A 91 28.93 39.56 27.71
CA GLN A 91 29.87 40.58 27.24
C GLN A 91 29.37 42.01 27.51
N GLU A 92 28.08 42.27 27.27
CA GLU A 92 27.47 43.57 27.59
C GLU A 92 27.58 43.89 29.10
N LEU A 93 27.36 42.90 29.97
CA LEU A 93 27.47 43.07 31.41
C LEU A 93 28.93 43.29 31.85
N ASP A 94 29.87 42.55 31.29
CA ASP A 94 31.30 42.71 31.60
C ASP A 94 31.81 44.11 31.22
N GLN A 95 31.31 44.68 30.11
CA GLN A 95 31.63 46.05 29.69
C GLN A 95 31.09 47.09 30.68
N LEU A 96 29.85 46.92 31.15
CA LEU A 96 29.24 47.82 32.15
C LEU A 96 29.96 47.79 33.51
N ILE A 97 30.60 46.67 33.86
CA ILE A 97 31.36 46.53 35.13
C ILE A 97 32.76 47.16 35.01
N GLN A 98 33.29 47.30 33.79
CA GLN A 98 34.61 47.87 33.53
C GLN A 98 34.61 49.40 33.34
N GLU A 99 33.44 50.03 33.18
CA GLU A 99 33.23 51.49 33.24
C GLU A 99 33.06 52.00 34.69
#